data_AF-A0A9W4L7X1-F1
#
_entry.id   AF-A0A9W4L7X1-F1
#
_cell.length_a   1.000
_cell.length_b   1.000
_cell.length_c   1.000
_cell.angle_alpha   90.00
_cell.angle_beta   90.00
_cell.angle_gamma   90.00
#
_symmetry.space_group_name_H-M   'P 1'
#
loop_
_entity.id
_entity.type
_entity.pdbx_description
1 polymer ?
#
loop_
_entity_poly.entity_id
_entity_poly.type
_entity_poly.pdbx_seq_one_letter_code
_entity_poly.pdbx_strand_id
1 'polypeptide(L)' 'MKVQEVLLENGIKRYMLVDHYGVPVLSVLKYIKYLDTTGKSNNTQKTYCYSLISLCCSGIIDIPS' A
#
# COMPACT_ATOMS: atom_id res chain seq x y z
N MET A 1 10.81 -5.64 -0.43
CA MET A 1 9.62 -4.76 -0.34
C MET A 1 9.92 -3.50 0.46
N LYS A 2 9.58 -2.32 -0.07
CA LYS A 2 9.72 -1.01 0.57
C LYS A 2 8.45 -0.20 0.34
N VAL A 3 7.98 0.52 1.35
CA VAL A 3 6.92 1.52 1.16
C VAL A 3 7.52 2.80 0.62
N GLN A 4 6.96 3.25 -0.49
CA GLN A 4 7.24 4.53 -1.11
C GLN A 4 6.06 5.47 -0.85
N GLU A 5 6.36 6.65 -0.35
CA GLU A 5 5.39 7.75 -0.24
C GLU A 5 5.37 8.51 -1.56
N VAL A 6 4.16 8.73 -2.09
CA VAL A 6 3.90 9.47 -3.32
C VAL A 6 2.98 10.63 -2.98
N LEU A 7 3.45 11.86 -3.16
CA LEU A 7 2.65 13.06 -3.00
C LEU A 7 1.95 13.35 -4.33
N LEU A 8 0.62 13.34 -4.35
CA LEU A 8 -0.14 13.80 -5.51
C LEU A 8 -0.35 15.31 -5.47
N GLU A 9 -0.61 15.89 -6.63
CA GLU A 9 -0.82 17.34 -6.84
C GLU A 9 -1.92 17.93 -5.95
N ASN A 10 -2.85 17.11 -5.47
CA ASN A 10 -3.96 17.53 -4.61
C ASN A 10 -3.56 17.62 -3.12
N GLY A 11 -2.27 17.51 -2.78
CA GLY A 11 -1.79 17.42 -1.40
C GLY A 11 -2.08 16.08 -0.72
N ILE A 12 -2.64 15.12 -1.47
CA ILE A 12 -2.96 13.78 -0.97
C ILE A 12 -1.67 12.95 -0.97
N LYS A 13 -1.27 12.50 0.22
CA LYS A 13 -0.18 11.54 0.40
C LYS A 13 -0.70 10.13 0.18
N ARG A 14 -0.21 9.45 -0.85
CA ARG A 14 -0.46 8.03 -1.07
C ARG A 14 0.76 7.21 -0.73
N TYR A 15 0.50 6.00 -0.25
CA TYR A 15 1.52 5.00 0.05
C TYR A 15 1.48 3.94 -1.05
N MET A 16 2.64 3.50 -1.51
CA MET A 16 2.77 2.45 -2.52
C MET A 16 3.78 1.43 -2.03
N LEU A 17 3.42 0.15 -2.06
CA LEU A 17 4.36 -0.92 -1.76
C LEU A 17 5.07 -1.33 -3.05
N VAL A 18 6.39 -1.17 -3.05
CA VAL A 18 7.26 -1.56 -4.16
C VAL A 18 8.08 -2.76 -3.73
N ASP A 19 8.15 -3.78 -4.56
CA ASP A 19 9.05 -4.89 -4.33
C ASP A 19 10.51 -4.54 -4.69
N HIS A 20 11.46 -5.43 -4.36
CA HIS A 20 12.88 -5.24 -4.62
C HIS A 20 13.21 -5.09 -6.11
N TYR A 21 12.34 -5.62 -6.99
CA TYR A 21 12.42 -5.47 -8.44
C TYR A 21 11.83 -4.16 -8.96
N GLY A 22 11.38 -3.26 -8.10
CA GLY A 22 10.72 -2.02 -8.52
C GLY A 22 9.26 -2.21 -8.96
N VAL A 23 8.71 -3.43 -8.81
CA VAL A 23 7.34 -3.75 -9.20
C VAL A 23 6.38 -3.41 -8.06
N PRO A 24 5.32 -2.62 -8.29
CA PRO A 24 4.30 -2.40 -7.28
C PRO A 24 3.52 -3.68 -6.97
N VAL A 25 3.25 -3.95 -5.70
CA VAL A 25 2.41 -5.08 -5.30
C VAL A 25 0.94 -4.75 -5.57
N LEU A 26 0.35 -5.41 -6.57
CA LEU A 26 -1.01 -5.12 -7.06
C LEU A 26 -2.07 -5.27 -5.96
N SER A 27 -1.95 -6.30 -5.11
CA SER A 27 -2.86 -6.54 -3.98
C SER A 27 -2.86 -5.37 -2.99
N VAL A 28 -1.68 -4.80 -2.71
CA VAL A 28 -1.55 -3.65 -1.81
C VAL A 28 -2.05 -2.38 -2.48
N LEU A 29 -1.76 -2.16 -3.77
CA LEU A 29 -2.33 -1.06 -4.53
C LEU A 29 -3.87 -1.07 -4.52
N LYS A 30 -4.48 -2.24 -4.74
CA LYS A 30 -5.94 -2.40 -4.74
C LYS A 30 -6.54 -2.07 -3.38
N TYR A 31 -5.87 -2.50 -2.30
CA TYR A 31 -6.29 -2.19 -0.94
C TYR A 31 -6.14 -0.70 -0.60
N ILE A 32 -5.04 -0.07 -1.00
CA ILE A 32 -4.82 1.36 -0.76
C ILE A 32 -5.83 2.19 -1.55
N LYS A 33 -6.14 1.81 -2.80
CA LYS A 33 -7.23 2.42 -3.58
C LYS A 33 -8.59 2.28 -2.88
N TYR A 34 -8.87 1.14 -2.26
CA TYR A 34 -10.08 0.94 -1.48
C TYR A 34 -10.14 1.84 -0.23
N LEU A 35 -9.03 2.00 0.49
CA LEU A 35 -8.92 2.91 1.63
C LEU A 35 -9.08 4.38 1.23
N ASP A 36 -8.48 4.78 0.10
CA ASP A 36 -8.61 6.11 -0.51
C ASP A 36 -10.08 6.39 -0.86
N THR A 37 -10.78 5.40 -1.45
CA THR A 37 -12.22 5.49 -1.78
C THR A 37 -13.10 5.56 -0.53
N THR A 38 -12.68 4.93 0.58
CA THR A 38 -13.40 4.97 1.87
C THR A 38 -13.24 6.33 2.58
N GLY A 39 -12.35 7.20 2.13
CA GLY A 39 -12.13 8.52 2.76
C GLY A 39 -11.52 8.43 4.17
N LYS A 40 -10.80 7.34 4.49
CA LYS A 40 -10.15 7.16 5.79
C LYS A 40 -8.98 8.14 5.96
N SER A 41 -8.81 8.68 7.17
CA SER A 41 -7.71 9.60 7.50
C SER A 41 -6.33 9.02 7.22
N ASN A 42 -5.36 9.86 6.84
CA ASN A 42 -4.00 9.45 6.46
C ASN A 42 -3.29 8.61 7.54
N ASN A 43 -3.50 8.91 8.82
CA ASN A 43 -2.94 8.12 9.93
C ASN A 43 -3.40 6.66 9.88
N THR A 44 -4.68 6.45 9.60
CA THR A 44 -5.25 5.11 9.46
C THR A 44 -4.64 4.42 8.24
N GLN A 45 -4.57 5.10 7.09
CA GLN A 45 -3.98 4.53 5.87
C GLN A 45 -2.51 4.11 6.09
N LYS A 46 -1.73 4.91 6.82
CA LYS A 46 -0.33 4.62 7.14
C LYS A 46 -0.22 3.35 7.97
N THR A 47 -0.95 3.23 9.08
CA THR A 47 -0.94 2.02 9.93
C THR A 47 -1.32 0.77 9.13
N TYR A 48 -2.39 0.84 8.33
CA TYR A 48 -2.79 -0.28 7.48
C TYR A 48 -1.73 -0.64 6.43
N CYS A 49 -1.08 0.35 5.82
CA CYS A 49 0.00 0.11 4.86
C CYS A 49 1.18 -0.63 5.51
N TYR A 50 1.57 -0.26 6.72
CA TYR A 50 2.60 -0.98 7.48
C TYR A 50 2.16 -2.41 7.86
N SER A 51 0.92 -2.60 8.28
CA SER A 51 0.37 -3.93 8.56
C SER A 51 0.39 -4.82 7.31
N LEU A 52 0.07 -4.28 6.14
CA LEU A 52 0.09 -5.02 4.87
C LEU A 52 1.49 -5.49 4.48
N ILE A 53 2.53 -4.66 4.69
CA ILE A 53 3.93 -5.09 4.49
C ILE A 53 4.23 -6.33 5.34
N SER A 54 3.86 -6.27 6.62
CA SER A 54 4.08 -7.38 7.56
C SER A 54 3.33 -8.64 7.12
N LEU A 55 2.09 -8.50 6.68
CA LEU A 55 1.27 -9.60 6.16
C LEU A 55 1.85 -10.20 4.86
N CYS A 56 2.41 -9.36 3.99
CA CYS A 56 3.04 -9.80 2.75
C CYS A 56 4.35 -10.55 3.01
N CYS A 57 5.14 -10.13 4.01
CA CYS A 57 6.31 -10.87 4.47
C CYS A 57 5.96 -12.21 5.12
N SER A 58 4.78 -12.33 5.74
CA SER A 58 4.30 -13.58 6.33
C SER A 58 3.75 -14.58 5.31
N GLY A 59 3.73 -14.26 4.01
CA GLY A 59 3.29 -15.19 2.95
C GLY A 59 1.77 -15.44 2.92
N ILE A 60 0.96 -14.61 3.59
CA ILE A 60 -0.50 -14.78 3.65
C ILE A 60 -1.21 -14.23 2.41
N ILE A 61 -0.59 -13.27 1.70
CA ILE A 61 -1.12 -12.71 0.46
C ILE A 61 -0.55 -13.54 -0.69
N ASP A 62 -1.23 -14.62 -1.05
CA ASP A 62 -0.96 -15.36 -2.28
C ASP A 62 -1.17 -14.39 -3.46
N ILE A 63 -0.10 -14.08 -4.17
CA ILE A 63 -0.16 -13.32 -5.42
C ILE A 63 -0.49 -14.36 -6.49
N PRO A 64 -1.72 -14.41 -7.03
CA PRO A 64 -1.95 -15.23 -8.20
C PRO A 64 -1.05 -14.71 -9.32
N SER A 65 -0.26 -15.62 -9.86
CA SER A 65 0.71 -15.43 -10.95
C SER A 65 0.04 -14.96 -12.23
#